data_AF-A0A8B9I848-F1
#
_entry.id   AF-A0A8B9I848-F1
#
_cell.length_a   1.000
_cell.length_b   1.000
_cell.length_c   1.000
_cell.angle_alpha   90.00
_cell.angle_beta   90.00
_cell.angle_gamma   90.00
#
_symmetry.space_group_name_H-M   'P 1'
#
loop_
_entity.id
_entity.type
_entity.pdbx_description
1 polymer ?
#
loop_
_entity_poly.entity_id
_entity_poly.type
_entity_poly.pdbx_seq_one_letter_code
_entity_poly.pdbx_strand_id
1 'polypeptide(L)'
;MSLSDTLFGFVVDFLIWCGQTNSAGLDYESCPTMEECENNAVDSFWRMASITYAQHSSGVIHVLLNGSAEGGAYPVKGFFADYEIPNLQKDKISKIVIWVVDDIQGPDRDSCGKNTVKILEDRLKTLGYDVTCTDNYKPVVFLLCVDYPDDSNCILSSRDTDCLKIWESFKYAFIYKNPCNTTAEDYQPLMELAGHPIPCNKSLFWSKTNDLAHRYTKSSHSFLTLEDSLLGYIFDGVSWCGDPSAPGINYESCPKRSECESNPVSVFWKTASKRFAEAACGVVQVMLNGSIEAGAFRSSSIFGSIEVFNLNPNKVSEIQIWLMHDIGGPQSESCSGHSIQRLKRILEERNFTITCEDNYRPVQLLQCVRNPDHQDCRLCPSSMETP
;
A
#
# COMPACT_ATOMS: atom_id res chain seq x y z
N MET A 1 2.89 12.46 -1.43
CA MET A 1 3.74 11.32 -1.81
C MET A 1 4.93 11.37 -0.90
N SER A 2 5.37 10.25 -0.35
CA SER A 2 6.65 10.20 0.38
C SER A 2 7.80 9.91 -0.60
N LEU A 3 9.05 10.10 -0.18
CA LEU A 3 10.20 9.77 -1.03
C LEU A 3 10.21 8.27 -1.42
N SER A 4 9.84 7.38 -0.49
CA SER A 4 9.74 5.94 -0.74
C SER A 4 8.62 5.57 -1.72
N ASP A 5 7.65 6.44 -1.96
CA ASP A 5 6.60 6.21 -2.97
C ASP A 5 7.01 6.71 -4.38
N THR A 6 8.17 7.36 -4.53
CA THR A 6 8.69 7.74 -5.85
C THR A 6 9.22 6.52 -6.60
N LEU A 7 9.27 6.57 -7.95
CA LEU A 7 9.77 5.44 -8.75
C LEU A 7 11.14 4.93 -8.27
N PHE A 8 12.10 5.82 -8.03
CA PHE A 8 13.43 5.41 -7.59
C PHE A 8 13.47 5.00 -6.11
N GLY A 9 12.76 5.71 -5.23
CA GLY A 9 12.67 5.35 -3.81
C GLY A 9 12.04 3.96 -3.64
N PHE A 10 10.88 3.75 -4.26
CA PHE A 10 10.11 2.53 -4.18
C PHE A 10 10.85 1.28 -4.69
N VAL A 11 11.59 1.43 -5.79
CA VAL A 11 12.37 0.32 -6.39
C VAL A 11 13.35 -0.26 -5.37
N VAL A 12 13.89 0.56 -4.47
CA VAL A 12 14.90 0.11 -3.52
C VAL A 12 14.50 0.24 -2.05
N ASP A 13 13.24 0.57 -1.80
CA ASP A 13 12.72 0.69 -0.44
C ASP A 13 12.79 -0.67 0.28
N PHE A 14 13.27 -0.65 1.52
CA PHE A 14 13.59 -1.84 2.33
C PHE A 14 14.60 -2.83 1.72
N LEU A 15 15.27 -2.50 0.61
CA LEU A 15 16.39 -3.29 0.13
C LEU A 15 17.67 -2.88 0.87
N ILE A 16 18.57 -3.84 1.06
CA ILE A 16 19.94 -3.59 1.46
C ILE A 16 20.80 -4.19 0.35
N TRP A 17 21.70 -3.41 -0.25
CA TRP A 17 22.52 -3.89 -1.37
C TRP A 17 23.90 -3.24 -1.39
N CYS A 18 24.90 -4.01 -1.80
CA CYS A 18 26.27 -3.55 -1.96
C CYS A 18 27.01 -4.43 -2.98
N GLY A 19 28.14 -3.95 -3.49
CA GLY A 19 28.98 -4.74 -4.40
C GLY A 19 29.87 -5.72 -3.65
N GLN A 20 30.15 -6.88 -4.25
CA GLN A 20 31.11 -7.84 -3.70
C GLN A 20 32.55 -7.46 -4.07
N THR A 21 33.48 -7.50 -3.10
CA THR A 21 34.88 -7.05 -3.28
C THR A 21 35.66 -7.86 -4.33
N ASN A 22 35.21 -9.09 -4.65
CA ASN A 22 35.91 -10.02 -5.55
C ASN A 22 35.01 -10.62 -6.66
N SER A 23 33.84 -10.05 -6.90
CA SER A 23 32.93 -10.53 -7.95
C SER A 23 32.14 -9.36 -8.54
N ALA A 24 31.59 -9.52 -9.74
CA ALA A 24 30.69 -8.54 -10.33
C ALA A 24 29.25 -8.61 -9.76
N GLY A 25 29.02 -9.46 -8.75
CA GLY A 25 27.70 -9.71 -8.17
C GLY A 25 27.32 -8.71 -7.08
N LEU A 26 26.01 -8.64 -6.82
CA LEU A 26 25.41 -7.90 -5.72
C LEU A 26 25.31 -8.79 -4.47
N ASP A 27 25.59 -8.20 -3.31
CA ASP A 27 25.32 -8.78 -2.00
C ASP A 27 24.11 -8.06 -1.39
N TYR A 28 23.19 -8.82 -0.81
CA TYR A 28 21.96 -8.32 -0.17
C TYR A 28 21.87 -8.70 1.33
N GLU A 29 22.84 -9.44 1.86
CA GLU A 29 22.80 -9.99 3.22
C GLU A 29 23.88 -9.38 4.11
N SER A 30 25.09 -9.16 3.59
CA SER A 30 26.27 -8.79 4.38
C SER A 30 26.79 -7.39 4.04
N CYS A 31 25.88 -6.42 3.92
CA CYS A 31 26.25 -5.06 3.57
C CYS A 31 26.53 -4.17 4.79
N PRO A 32 27.54 -3.29 4.70
CA PRO A 32 27.84 -2.34 5.77
C PRO A 32 26.63 -1.43 6.04
N THR A 33 26.29 -1.31 7.31
CA THR A 33 25.32 -0.32 7.80
C THR A 33 25.90 1.09 7.75
N MET A 34 25.06 2.10 7.94
CA MET A 34 25.50 3.50 8.04
C MET A 34 26.49 3.72 9.19
N GLU A 35 26.33 3.01 10.31
CA GLU A 35 27.25 3.10 11.45
C GLU A 35 28.65 2.54 11.11
N GLU A 36 28.70 1.54 10.24
CA GLU A 36 29.95 0.89 9.82
C GLU A 36 30.63 1.63 8.67
N CYS A 37 29.86 2.27 7.78
CA CYS A 37 30.38 3.01 6.63
C CYS A 37 29.44 4.15 6.19
N GLU A 38 29.87 5.39 6.42
CA GLU A 38 29.13 6.61 6.09
C GLU A 38 28.91 6.81 4.57
N ASN A 39 29.66 6.14 3.69
CA ASN A 39 29.50 6.26 2.24
C ASN A 39 29.21 4.90 1.58
N ASN A 40 28.38 4.08 2.23
CA ASN A 40 27.92 2.84 1.62
C ASN A 40 26.96 3.11 0.44
N ALA A 41 26.71 2.08 -0.38
CA ALA A 41 25.92 2.22 -1.61
C ALA A 41 24.46 2.63 -1.35
N VAL A 42 23.84 2.05 -0.32
CA VAL A 42 22.45 2.33 0.08
C VAL A 42 22.33 3.78 0.56
N ASP A 43 23.21 4.20 1.44
CA ASP A 43 23.22 5.56 1.99
C ASP A 43 23.48 6.60 0.89
N SER A 44 24.48 6.36 0.03
CA SER A 44 24.78 7.22 -1.11
C SER A 44 23.59 7.35 -2.06
N PHE A 45 22.87 6.25 -2.32
CA PHE A 45 21.63 6.28 -3.09
C PHE A 45 20.58 7.15 -2.41
N TRP A 46 20.28 6.92 -1.13
CA TRP A 46 19.25 7.68 -0.42
C TRP A 46 19.59 9.16 -0.31
N ARG A 47 20.88 9.53 -0.25
CA ARG A 47 21.31 10.95 -0.27
C ARG A 47 20.91 11.59 -1.59
N MET A 48 21.26 10.95 -2.70
CA MET A 48 20.95 11.46 -4.03
C MET A 48 19.44 11.47 -4.30
N ALA A 49 18.74 10.42 -3.86
CA ALA A 49 17.29 10.32 -3.93
C ALA A 49 16.61 11.46 -3.17
N SER A 50 17.05 11.75 -1.94
CA SER A 50 16.56 12.85 -1.10
C SER A 50 16.77 14.22 -1.74
N ILE A 51 17.97 14.48 -2.25
CA ILE A 51 18.29 15.71 -2.99
C ILE A 51 17.38 15.87 -4.21
N THR A 52 17.29 14.83 -5.04
CA THR A 52 16.50 14.86 -6.28
C THR A 52 15.01 15.05 -5.98
N TYR A 53 14.51 14.35 -4.97
CA TYR A 53 13.12 14.45 -4.53
C TYR A 53 12.80 15.86 -4.04
N ALA A 54 13.66 16.47 -3.23
CA ALA A 54 13.48 17.84 -2.76
C ALA A 54 13.53 18.87 -3.90
N GLN A 55 14.43 18.69 -4.88
CA GLN A 55 14.53 19.57 -6.05
C GLN A 55 13.28 19.52 -6.94
N HIS A 56 12.62 18.37 -7.00
CA HIS A 56 11.44 18.16 -7.84
C HIS A 56 10.12 18.38 -7.09
N SER A 57 10.16 18.52 -5.77
CA SER A 57 9.00 18.79 -4.93
C SER A 57 8.42 20.19 -5.19
N SER A 58 7.09 20.30 -5.16
CA SER A 58 6.38 21.56 -5.41
C SER A 58 5.01 21.56 -4.73
N GLY A 59 4.39 22.74 -4.62
CA GLY A 59 3.10 22.94 -3.95
C GLY A 59 3.22 22.94 -2.43
N VAL A 60 2.34 22.17 -1.77
CA VAL A 60 2.32 22.05 -0.30
C VAL A 60 3.12 20.83 0.14
N ILE A 61 4.22 21.06 0.85
CA ILE A 61 5.03 20.00 1.45
C ILE A 61 4.40 19.61 2.78
N HIS A 62 4.18 18.32 3.00
CA HIS A 62 3.70 17.79 4.28
C HIS A 62 4.82 17.01 4.96
N VAL A 63 5.08 17.29 6.23
CA VAL A 63 6.12 16.65 7.05
C VAL A 63 5.42 16.03 8.24
N LEU A 64 5.52 14.71 8.38
CA LEU A 64 4.99 13.97 9.53
C LEU A 64 6.15 13.58 10.45
N LEU A 65 6.07 13.94 11.73
CA LEU A 65 7.09 13.68 12.74
C LEU A 65 6.49 12.96 13.94
N ASN A 66 7.26 12.07 14.57
CA ASN A 66 6.85 11.38 15.80
C ASN A 66 7.27 12.20 17.03
N GLY A 67 6.30 12.74 17.77
CA GLY A 67 6.49 13.53 18.99
C GLY A 67 6.97 12.72 20.20
N SER A 68 6.79 11.40 20.16
CA SER A 68 7.24 10.44 21.18
C SER A 68 8.65 9.87 20.92
N ALA A 69 9.27 10.23 19.79
CA ALA A 69 10.60 9.75 19.40
C ALA A 69 11.67 10.08 20.46
N GLU A 70 12.56 9.11 20.73
CA GLU A 70 13.70 9.34 21.61
C GLU A 70 14.71 10.27 20.94
N GLY A 71 15.15 11.32 21.64
CA GLY A 71 16.02 12.35 21.08
C GLY A 71 15.29 13.50 20.37
N GLY A 72 13.96 13.49 20.32
CA GLY A 72 13.12 14.54 19.71
C GLY A 72 12.64 14.18 18.31
N ALA A 73 11.60 14.90 17.85
CA ALA A 73 10.89 14.57 16.61
C ALA A 73 11.66 14.97 15.33
N TYR A 74 12.57 15.94 15.42
CA TYR A 74 13.39 16.43 14.32
C TYR A 74 14.90 16.29 14.62
N PRO A 75 15.57 15.28 14.03
CA PRO A 75 17.01 15.18 14.10
C PRO A 75 17.68 16.37 13.39
N VAL A 76 18.47 17.16 14.12
CA VAL A 76 19.21 18.31 13.53
C VAL A 76 20.28 17.89 12.53
N LYS A 77 20.65 16.60 12.56
CA LYS A 77 21.44 15.90 11.53
C LYS A 77 20.62 14.71 11.05
N GLY A 78 20.51 14.54 9.74
CA GLY A 78 19.70 13.49 9.14
C GLY A 78 19.24 13.87 7.73
N PHE A 79 18.61 12.94 7.02
CA PHE A 79 18.27 13.13 5.60
C PHE A 79 17.44 14.37 5.32
N PHE A 80 16.35 14.54 6.07
CA PHE A 80 15.49 15.70 5.91
C PHE A 80 16.23 17.02 6.18
N ALA A 81 17.07 17.03 7.22
CA ALA A 81 17.85 18.19 7.62
C ALA A 81 18.98 18.55 6.63
N ASP A 82 19.72 17.56 6.16
CA ASP A 82 20.99 17.77 5.46
C ASP A 82 20.86 17.69 3.93
N TYR A 83 19.90 16.92 3.42
CA TYR A 83 19.77 16.64 1.99
C TYR A 83 18.47 17.15 1.39
N GLU A 84 17.36 17.17 2.14
CA GLU A 84 16.08 17.64 1.59
C GLU A 84 15.87 19.14 1.75
N ILE A 85 15.84 19.66 3.00
CA ILE A 85 15.59 21.08 3.28
C ILE A 85 16.46 22.03 2.45
N PRO A 86 17.79 21.81 2.32
CA PRO A 86 18.65 22.68 1.53
C PRO A 86 18.36 22.68 0.03
N ASN A 87 17.69 21.64 -0.48
CA ASN A 87 17.44 21.41 -1.90
C ASN A 87 16.00 21.70 -2.33
N LEU A 88 15.13 22.06 -1.38
CA LEU A 88 13.78 22.51 -1.66
C LEU A 88 13.78 23.78 -2.53
N GLN A 89 12.94 23.79 -3.57
CA GLN A 89 12.83 24.90 -4.52
C GLN A 89 11.82 25.93 -4.03
N LYS A 90 12.31 27.02 -3.42
CA LYS A 90 11.48 28.05 -2.78
C LYS A 90 10.39 28.63 -3.68
N ASP A 91 10.68 28.83 -4.96
CA ASP A 91 9.76 29.35 -5.97
C ASP A 91 8.63 28.36 -6.32
N LYS A 92 8.84 27.06 -6.08
CA LYS A 92 7.86 26.01 -6.36
C LYS A 92 7.04 25.60 -5.14
N ILE A 93 7.41 26.03 -3.94
CA ILE A 93 6.77 25.64 -2.68
C ILE A 93 5.87 26.76 -2.19
N SER A 94 4.57 26.46 -2.08
CA SER A 94 3.59 27.41 -1.57
C SER A 94 3.54 27.43 -0.05
N LYS A 95 3.78 26.27 0.61
CA LYS A 95 3.64 26.11 2.05
C LYS A 95 4.29 24.81 2.53
N ILE A 96 4.78 24.80 3.77
CA ILE A 96 5.21 23.59 4.48
C ILE A 96 4.28 23.36 5.68
N VAL A 97 3.67 22.18 5.74
CA VAL A 97 2.74 21.76 6.79
C VAL A 97 3.41 20.67 7.60
N ILE A 98 3.65 20.91 8.88
CA ILE A 98 4.24 19.97 9.83
C ILE A 98 3.11 19.39 10.69
N TRP A 99 3.06 18.07 10.77
CA TRP A 99 2.24 17.34 11.73
C TRP A 99 3.17 16.62 12.70
N VAL A 100 3.04 16.90 13.99
CA VAL A 100 3.74 16.16 15.04
C VAL A 100 2.71 15.29 15.73
N VAL A 101 2.94 13.99 15.76
CA VAL A 101 1.98 13.02 16.31
C VAL A 101 2.67 12.18 17.37
N ASP A 102 2.08 12.14 18.55
CA ASP A 102 2.54 11.30 19.65
C ASP A 102 2.03 9.87 19.48
N ASP A 103 2.83 8.89 19.92
CA ASP A 103 2.38 7.50 19.99
C ASP A 103 1.24 7.39 21.02
N ILE A 104 0.24 6.55 20.77
CA ILE A 104 -0.82 6.31 21.77
C ILE A 104 -0.19 5.62 22.99
N GLN A 105 -0.42 6.19 24.18
CA GLN A 105 0.24 5.83 25.45
C GLN A 105 1.75 6.16 25.52
N GLY A 106 2.31 6.76 24.47
CA GLY A 106 3.66 7.28 24.45
C GLY A 106 3.81 8.61 25.19
N PRO A 107 5.04 8.99 25.58
CA PRO A 107 5.31 10.31 26.13
C PRO A 107 5.27 11.40 25.05
N ASP A 108 4.68 12.57 25.35
CA ASP A 108 4.91 13.81 24.58
C ASP A 108 6.33 14.31 24.88
N ARG A 109 7.28 14.02 23.98
CA ARG A 109 8.69 14.46 24.10
C ARG A 109 8.96 15.70 23.25
N ASP A 110 8.21 15.91 22.19
CA ASP A 110 8.36 17.04 21.28
C ASP A 110 7.00 17.40 20.65
N SER A 111 6.79 18.68 20.42
CA SER A 111 5.54 19.20 19.85
C SER A 111 5.79 20.56 19.19
N CYS A 112 4.84 21.04 18.41
CA CYS A 112 4.91 22.33 17.72
C CYS A 112 5.36 23.46 18.66
N GLY A 113 6.36 24.21 18.23
CA GLY A 113 6.96 25.30 19.01
C GLY A 113 7.86 24.87 20.18
N LYS A 114 8.08 23.56 20.41
CA LYS A 114 8.96 23.01 21.45
C LYS A 114 10.19 22.30 20.87
N ASN A 115 11.20 22.13 21.71
CA ASN A 115 12.41 21.31 21.49
C ASN A 115 12.93 21.32 20.04
N THR A 116 12.98 20.16 19.38
CA THR A 116 13.57 20.05 18.04
C THR A 116 12.61 20.49 16.94
N VAL A 117 11.30 20.41 17.17
CA VAL A 117 10.29 20.92 16.21
C VAL A 117 10.39 22.45 16.09
N LYS A 118 10.64 23.16 17.19
CA LYS A 118 10.91 24.61 17.15
C LYS A 118 12.12 24.94 16.29
N ILE A 119 13.19 24.15 16.40
CA ILE A 119 14.40 24.32 15.58
C ILE A 119 14.06 24.16 14.10
N LEU A 120 13.26 23.15 13.75
CA LEU A 120 12.78 22.95 12.38
C LEU A 120 11.95 24.13 11.88
N GLU A 121 10.96 24.56 12.67
CA GLU A 121 10.10 25.70 12.32
C GLU A 121 10.91 26.97 12.09
N ASP A 122 11.84 27.30 13.00
CA ASP A 122 12.69 28.48 12.90
C ASP A 122 13.63 28.39 11.69
N ARG A 123 14.19 27.20 11.40
CA ARG A 123 15.02 26.94 10.21
C ARG A 123 14.24 27.19 8.92
N LEU A 124 13.04 26.62 8.79
CA LEU A 124 12.21 26.78 7.60
C LEU A 124 11.72 28.22 7.41
N LYS A 125 11.32 28.89 8.51
CA LYS A 125 10.93 30.31 8.49
C LYS A 125 12.12 31.20 8.10
N THR A 126 13.33 30.90 8.54
CA THR A 126 14.56 31.62 8.16
C THR A 126 14.87 31.49 6.67
N LEU A 127 14.60 30.31 6.08
CA LEU A 127 14.68 30.11 4.63
C LEU A 127 13.54 30.82 3.86
N GLY A 128 12.54 31.33 4.58
CA GLY A 128 11.43 32.12 4.08
C GLY A 128 10.30 31.29 3.50
N TYR A 129 10.06 30.09 4.06
CA TYR A 129 8.87 29.30 3.80
C TYR A 129 7.70 29.75 4.69
N ASP A 130 6.47 29.66 4.18
CA ASP A 130 5.28 29.68 5.02
C ASP A 130 5.14 28.31 5.70
N VAL A 131 5.07 28.30 7.03
CA VAL A 131 5.11 27.08 7.85
C VAL A 131 3.92 27.06 8.79
N THR A 132 3.16 25.97 8.77
CA THR A 132 2.19 25.66 9.83
C THR A 132 2.52 24.36 10.49
N CYS A 133 2.41 24.31 11.82
CA CYS A 133 2.60 23.11 12.60
C CYS A 133 1.30 22.77 13.33
N THR A 134 0.94 21.48 13.40
CA THR A 134 -0.22 21.00 14.15
C THR A 134 0.14 19.74 14.92
N ASP A 135 0.00 19.80 16.24
CA ASP A 135 0.13 18.64 17.11
C ASP A 135 -1.09 17.75 17.00
N ASN A 136 -0.84 16.43 17.02
CA ASN A 136 -1.85 15.38 17.08
C ASN A 136 -2.94 15.60 16.01
N TYR A 137 -2.49 15.79 14.77
CA TYR A 137 -3.34 15.95 13.60
C TYR A 137 -4.30 14.76 13.49
N LYS A 138 -5.59 15.02 13.71
CA LYS A 138 -6.58 14.00 14.02
C LYS A 138 -6.70 12.87 13.01
N PRO A 139 -6.65 13.10 11.69
CA PRO A 139 -6.67 12.00 10.71
C PRO A 139 -5.51 11.01 10.87
N VAL A 140 -4.34 11.47 11.33
CA VAL A 140 -3.18 10.60 11.57
C VAL A 140 -3.29 9.90 12.92
N VAL A 141 -3.74 10.60 13.97
CA VAL A 141 -4.03 9.98 15.29
C VAL A 141 -5.08 8.87 15.14
N PHE A 142 -6.08 9.06 14.29
CA PHE A 142 -7.10 8.04 14.01
C PHE A 142 -6.50 6.72 13.50
N LEU A 143 -5.46 6.79 12.66
CA LEU A 143 -4.76 5.59 12.19
C LEU A 143 -4.10 4.84 13.36
N LEU A 144 -3.52 5.56 14.32
CA LEU A 144 -2.95 4.95 15.53
C LEU A 144 -4.03 4.39 16.47
N CYS A 145 -5.22 4.98 16.47
CA CYS A 145 -6.34 4.52 17.30
C CYS A 145 -6.96 3.19 16.84
N VAL A 146 -6.63 2.70 15.63
CA VAL A 146 -7.03 1.36 15.18
C VAL A 146 -6.50 0.29 16.15
N ASP A 147 -5.29 0.48 16.67
CA ASP A 147 -4.64 -0.45 17.60
C ASP A 147 -5.02 -0.19 19.07
N TYR A 148 -5.49 1.02 19.40
CA TYR A 148 -5.79 1.46 20.77
C TYR A 148 -7.19 2.08 20.92
N PRO A 149 -8.26 1.35 20.58
CA PRO A 149 -9.58 1.94 20.36
C PRO A 149 -10.31 2.42 21.62
N ASP A 150 -9.89 1.96 22.79
CA ASP A 150 -10.48 2.33 24.08
C ASP A 150 -9.63 3.38 24.83
N ASP A 151 -8.56 3.92 24.21
CA ASP A 151 -7.72 4.96 24.81
C ASP A 151 -8.47 6.30 24.89
N SER A 152 -8.26 7.04 25.99
CA SER A 152 -8.89 8.35 26.18
C SER A 152 -8.51 9.38 25.11
N ASN A 153 -7.33 9.28 24.52
CA ASN A 153 -6.87 10.13 23.42
C ASN A 153 -7.53 9.76 22.08
N CYS A 154 -8.11 8.57 22.00
CA CYS A 154 -8.88 8.08 20.87
C CYS A 154 -10.39 8.37 21.00
N ILE A 155 -10.82 8.99 22.12
CA ILE A 155 -12.18 9.54 22.27
C ILE A 155 -12.25 10.85 21.48
N LEU A 156 -12.51 10.75 20.17
CA LEU A 156 -12.58 11.91 19.30
C LEU A 156 -13.79 12.81 19.67
N SER A 157 -13.58 14.13 19.59
CA SER A 157 -14.62 15.14 19.83
C SER A 157 -15.65 15.19 18.68
N SER A 158 -16.90 15.56 18.99
CA SER A 158 -18.09 15.53 18.11
C SER A 158 -18.05 16.27 16.76
N ARG A 159 -16.94 16.96 16.41
CA ARG A 159 -16.73 17.61 15.09
C ARG A 159 -16.11 16.70 14.03
N ASP A 160 -15.55 15.55 14.42
CA ASP A 160 -14.96 14.54 13.52
C ASP A 160 -15.90 13.36 13.30
N THR A 161 -17.20 13.66 13.21
CA THR A 161 -18.27 12.67 13.31
C THR A 161 -18.11 11.54 12.29
N ASP A 162 -17.49 11.78 11.14
CA ASP A 162 -17.40 10.77 10.07
C ASP A 162 -16.32 9.72 10.33
N CYS A 163 -15.14 10.07 10.86
CA CYS A 163 -14.12 9.07 11.25
C CYS A 163 -14.57 8.23 12.44
N LEU A 164 -15.19 8.86 13.45
CA LEU A 164 -15.80 8.15 14.58
C LEU A 164 -16.90 7.20 14.12
N LYS A 165 -17.81 7.66 13.27
CA LYS A 165 -18.87 6.82 12.72
C LYS A 165 -18.28 5.66 11.92
N ILE A 166 -17.16 5.83 11.20
CA ILE A 166 -16.48 4.75 10.48
C ILE A 166 -15.99 3.71 11.48
N TRP A 167 -15.27 4.14 12.53
CA TRP A 167 -14.78 3.25 13.57
C TRP A 167 -15.92 2.54 14.32
N GLU A 168 -16.95 3.26 14.74
CA GLU A 168 -18.11 2.69 15.42
C GLU A 168 -18.85 1.69 14.51
N SER A 169 -19.11 2.06 13.25
CA SER A 169 -19.76 1.17 12.28
C SER A 169 -18.95 -0.10 12.05
N PHE A 170 -17.61 0.03 12.00
CA PHE A 170 -16.71 -1.12 11.93
C PHE A 170 -16.76 -1.98 13.20
N LYS A 171 -16.57 -1.38 14.38
CA LYS A 171 -16.57 -2.07 15.69
C LYS A 171 -17.88 -2.85 15.90
N TYR A 172 -19.02 -2.21 15.64
CA TYR A 172 -20.34 -2.83 15.80
C TYR A 172 -20.64 -3.94 14.79
N ALA A 173 -19.88 -4.05 13.71
CA ALA A 173 -20.01 -5.16 12.77
C ALA A 173 -19.64 -6.51 13.43
N PHE A 174 -18.75 -6.53 14.41
CA PHE A 174 -18.23 -7.78 14.99
C PHE A 174 -18.22 -7.86 16.52
N ILE A 175 -18.19 -6.74 17.25
CA ILE A 175 -18.08 -6.77 18.71
C ILE A 175 -19.28 -7.47 19.37
N TYR A 176 -19.04 -8.25 20.43
CA TYR A 176 -20.07 -9.04 21.12
C TYR A 176 -20.82 -10.04 20.23
N LYS A 177 -20.26 -10.42 19.07
CA LYS A 177 -20.84 -11.40 18.16
C LYS A 177 -20.01 -12.68 18.12
N ASN A 178 -20.69 -13.79 17.80
CA ASN A 178 -20.00 -15.03 17.49
C ASN A 178 -19.17 -14.83 16.21
N PRO A 179 -17.84 -15.05 16.26
CA PRO A 179 -16.94 -14.75 15.15
C PRO A 179 -17.06 -15.73 13.97
N CYS A 180 -18.02 -16.65 13.98
CA CYS A 180 -18.35 -17.52 12.85
C CYS A 180 -19.78 -17.31 12.32
N ASN A 181 -20.48 -16.25 12.75
CA ASN A 181 -21.84 -15.93 12.29
C ASN A 181 -21.96 -14.50 11.75
N THR A 182 -20.90 -13.98 11.12
CA THR A 182 -20.92 -12.64 10.53
C THR A 182 -21.59 -12.68 9.15
N THR A 183 -22.30 -11.60 8.82
CA THR A 183 -23.07 -11.43 7.58
C THR A 183 -22.65 -10.16 6.84
N ALA A 184 -22.97 -10.05 5.55
CA ALA A 184 -22.61 -8.86 4.76
C ALA A 184 -23.34 -7.61 5.27
N GLU A 185 -24.56 -7.81 5.79
CA GLU A 185 -25.42 -6.82 6.40
C GLU A 185 -24.76 -6.17 7.62
N ASP A 186 -23.94 -6.91 8.38
CA ASP A 186 -23.20 -6.37 9.53
C ASP A 186 -22.22 -5.25 9.12
N TYR A 187 -21.65 -5.33 7.91
CA TYR A 187 -20.73 -4.31 7.38
C TYR A 187 -21.39 -3.29 6.46
N GLN A 188 -22.65 -3.47 6.09
CA GLN A 188 -23.33 -2.56 5.17
C GLN A 188 -23.27 -1.09 5.62
N PRO A 189 -23.49 -0.74 6.91
CA PRO A 189 -23.38 0.64 7.37
C PRO A 189 -21.99 1.25 7.15
N LEU A 190 -20.93 0.48 7.44
CA LEU A 190 -19.55 0.88 7.19
C LEU A 190 -19.29 1.15 5.71
N MET A 191 -19.78 0.25 4.85
CA MET A 191 -19.58 0.32 3.40
C MET A 191 -20.30 1.50 2.75
N GLU A 192 -21.45 1.92 3.31
CA GLU A 192 -22.18 3.11 2.85
C GLU A 192 -21.50 4.38 3.33
N LEU A 193 -20.99 4.39 4.56
CA LEU A 193 -20.34 5.55 5.16
C LEU A 193 -18.99 5.89 4.53
N ALA A 194 -18.18 4.87 4.22
CA ALA A 194 -16.84 5.02 3.66
C ALA A 194 -16.79 4.82 2.12
N GLY A 195 -17.96 4.72 1.48
CA GLY A 195 -18.07 4.59 0.04
C GLY A 195 -17.57 5.82 -0.70
N HIS A 196 -16.78 5.61 -1.74
CA HIS A 196 -16.26 6.66 -2.62
C HIS A 196 -16.25 6.18 -4.07
N PRO A 197 -16.33 7.08 -5.05
CA PRO A 197 -16.30 6.70 -6.46
C PRO A 197 -14.94 6.11 -6.83
N ILE A 198 -14.96 5.01 -7.59
CA ILE A 198 -13.77 4.42 -8.18
C ILE A 198 -13.57 5.02 -9.58
N PRO A 199 -12.42 5.68 -9.87
CA PRO A 199 -12.13 6.19 -11.20
C PRO A 199 -12.15 5.09 -12.28
N CYS A 200 -12.84 5.34 -13.40
CA CYS A 200 -12.82 4.42 -14.52
C CYS A 200 -11.42 4.26 -15.11
N ASN A 201 -11.16 3.10 -15.72
CA ASN A 201 -9.88 2.71 -16.33
C ASN A 201 -8.71 2.57 -15.34
N LYS A 202 -8.99 2.52 -14.03
CA LYS A 202 -7.95 2.42 -12.98
C LYS A 202 -8.01 1.15 -12.14
N SER A 203 -9.12 0.41 -12.16
CA SER A 203 -9.31 -0.74 -11.27
C SER A 203 -8.36 -1.89 -11.63
N LEU A 204 -7.51 -2.28 -10.68
CA LEU A 204 -6.64 -3.45 -10.76
C LEU A 204 -7.09 -4.50 -9.73
N PHE A 205 -7.70 -5.57 -10.21
CA PHE A 205 -7.97 -6.77 -9.42
C PHE A 205 -6.75 -7.67 -9.39
N TRP A 206 -6.63 -8.50 -8.36
CA TRP A 206 -5.50 -9.41 -8.26
C TRP A 206 -5.90 -10.72 -7.55
N SER A 207 -5.19 -11.81 -7.87
CA SER A 207 -5.36 -13.09 -7.18
C SER A 207 -4.02 -13.81 -7.09
N LYS A 208 -3.56 -14.02 -5.85
CA LYS A 208 -2.25 -14.60 -5.51
C LYS A 208 -1.03 -13.79 -6.01
N THR A 209 -1.23 -12.49 -6.20
CA THR A 209 -0.24 -11.50 -6.66
C THR A 209 -0.27 -10.24 -5.78
N ASN A 210 -0.69 -10.35 -4.52
CA ASN A 210 -0.86 -9.24 -3.56
C ASN A 210 0.35 -8.28 -3.55
N ASP A 211 1.53 -8.79 -3.20
CA ASP A 211 2.77 -8.00 -3.13
C ASP A 211 3.04 -7.29 -4.47
N LEU A 212 3.00 -8.02 -5.58
CA LEU A 212 3.29 -7.46 -6.89
C LEU A 212 2.27 -6.40 -7.35
N ALA A 213 0.98 -6.62 -7.07
CA ALA A 213 -0.08 -5.69 -7.42
C ALA A 213 0.07 -4.37 -6.65
N HIS A 214 0.27 -4.43 -5.32
CA HIS A 214 0.47 -3.24 -4.49
C HIS A 214 1.76 -2.51 -4.82
N ARG A 215 2.83 -3.26 -5.10
CA ARG A 215 4.09 -2.71 -5.60
C ARG A 215 3.89 -1.96 -6.92
N TYR A 216 3.07 -2.50 -7.81
CA TYR A 216 2.79 -1.86 -9.09
C TYR A 216 1.90 -0.61 -8.96
N THR A 217 0.84 -0.63 -8.14
CA THR A 217 -0.03 0.55 -7.96
C THR A 217 0.67 1.69 -7.22
N LYS A 218 1.60 1.40 -6.31
CA LYS A 218 2.48 2.41 -5.69
C LYS A 218 3.39 3.09 -6.71
N SER A 219 4.01 2.32 -7.62
CA SER A 219 4.90 2.85 -8.66
C SER A 219 4.17 3.48 -9.86
N SER A 220 2.90 3.12 -10.09
CA SER A 220 2.08 3.61 -11.19
C SER A 220 0.74 4.14 -10.69
N HIS A 221 0.62 5.47 -10.58
CA HIS A 221 -0.64 6.15 -10.21
C HIS A 221 -1.78 6.02 -11.25
N SER A 222 -1.57 5.20 -12.28
CA SER A 222 -2.58 4.88 -13.28
C SER A 222 -3.59 3.85 -12.76
N PHE A 223 -3.23 3.07 -11.74
CA PHE A 223 -4.05 1.98 -11.23
C PHE A 223 -4.28 2.10 -9.73
N LEU A 224 -5.32 1.41 -9.26
CA LEU A 224 -5.65 1.27 -7.84
C LEU A 224 -6.25 -0.12 -7.60
N THR A 225 -5.82 -0.79 -6.55
CA THR A 225 -6.45 -2.02 -6.06
C THR A 225 -7.56 -1.69 -5.06
N LEU A 226 -8.26 -2.72 -4.55
CA LEU A 226 -9.18 -2.52 -3.43
C LEU A 226 -8.45 -1.95 -2.20
N GLU A 227 -7.22 -2.37 -1.95
CA GLU A 227 -6.40 -1.94 -0.82
C GLU A 227 -5.88 -0.49 -0.97
N ASP A 228 -5.95 0.10 -2.16
CA ASP A 228 -5.70 1.53 -2.38
C ASP A 228 -6.96 2.41 -2.09
N SER A 229 -8.10 1.78 -1.80
CA SER A 229 -9.34 2.45 -1.37
C SER A 229 -9.33 2.72 0.14
N LEU A 230 -10.13 3.67 0.64
CA LEU A 230 -10.16 4.01 2.08
C LEU A 230 -10.32 2.80 3.01
N LEU A 231 -11.33 1.95 2.75
CA LEU A 231 -11.59 0.78 3.59
C LEU A 231 -10.55 -0.32 3.37
N GLY A 232 -10.12 -0.53 2.13
CA GLY A 232 -9.07 -1.51 1.86
C GLY A 232 -7.76 -1.13 2.56
N TYR A 233 -7.37 0.14 2.50
CA TYR A 233 -6.15 0.65 3.11
C TYR A 233 -6.14 0.49 4.64
N ILE A 234 -7.25 0.85 5.31
CA ILE A 234 -7.34 0.77 6.78
C ILE A 234 -7.24 -0.69 7.27
N PHE A 235 -7.76 -1.64 6.50
CA PHE A 235 -7.92 -3.03 6.95
C PHE A 235 -6.96 -4.02 6.27
N ASP A 236 -6.10 -3.56 5.36
CA ASP A 236 -5.10 -4.41 4.71
C ASP A 236 -4.08 -4.94 5.74
N GLY A 237 -3.87 -6.25 5.74
CA GLY A 237 -3.02 -6.93 6.72
C GLY A 237 -3.57 -7.02 8.15
N VAL A 238 -4.75 -6.46 8.45
CA VAL A 238 -5.35 -6.48 9.80
C VAL A 238 -6.25 -7.70 9.99
N SER A 239 -6.31 -8.23 11.22
CA SER A 239 -7.21 -9.31 11.63
C SER A 239 -8.02 -8.90 12.86
N TRP A 240 -9.32 -9.17 12.86
CA TRP A 240 -10.22 -8.82 13.96
C TRP A 240 -11.37 -9.83 14.09
N CYS A 241 -11.87 -9.98 15.30
CA CYS A 241 -13.05 -10.77 15.59
C CYS A 241 -13.65 -10.43 16.96
N GLY A 242 -14.93 -10.76 17.11
CA GLY A 242 -15.66 -10.55 18.36
C GLY A 242 -15.54 -11.74 19.30
N ASP A 243 -15.89 -11.48 20.55
CA ASP A 243 -16.22 -12.51 21.54
C ASP A 243 -17.62 -12.21 22.09
N PRO A 244 -18.54 -13.19 22.19
CA PRO A 244 -19.83 -12.98 22.85
C PRO A 244 -19.72 -12.52 24.32
N SER A 245 -18.57 -12.75 24.96
CA SER A 245 -18.27 -12.39 26.34
C SER A 245 -17.52 -11.05 26.43
N ALA A 246 -17.53 -10.42 27.60
CA ALA A 246 -16.68 -9.25 27.84
C ALA A 246 -15.19 -9.60 27.68
N PRO A 247 -14.37 -8.75 27.04
CA PRO A 247 -14.64 -7.35 26.67
C PRO A 247 -15.35 -7.15 25.31
N GLY A 248 -15.70 -8.21 24.59
CA GLY A 248 -16.46 -8.14 23.33
C GLY A 248 -15.60 -8.27 22.06
N ILE A 249 -14.30 -8.04 22.18
CA ILE A 249 -13.28 -8.22 21.15
C ILE A 249 -12.32 -9.32 21.61
N ASN A 250 -11.96 -10.23 20.71
CA ASN A 250 -10.96 -11.24 20.99
C ASN A 250 -9.61 -10.81 20.40
N TYR A 251 -8.67 -10.45 21.28
CA TYR A 251 -7.30 -10.06 20.90
C TYR A 251 -6.30 -11.23 20.92
N GLU A 252 -6.71 -12.41 21.42
CA GLU A 252 -5.82 -13.56 21.53
C GLU A 252 -5.81 -14.40 20.25
N SER A 253 -6.99 -14.64 19.66
CA SER A 253 -7.10 -15.45 18.44
C SER A 253 -8.40 -15.19 17.69
N CYS A 254 -8.32 -15.24 16.36
CA CYS A 254 -9.48 -15.13 15.48
C CYS A 254 -9.61 -16.31 14.53
N PRO A 255 -10.85 -16.72 14.18
CA PRO A 255 -11.06 -17.86 13.32
C PRO A 255 -10.55 -17.61 11.90
N LYS A 256 -9.80 -18.57 11.38
CA LYS A 256 -9.34 -18.59 10.00
C LYS A 256 -10.49 -18.96 9.08
N ARG A 257 -10.35 -18.62 7.79
CA ARG A 257 -11.30 -19.04 6.74
C ARG A 257 -11.52 -20.56 6.68
N SER A 258 -10.51 -21.36 7.03
CA SER A 258 -10.62 -22.83 7.09
C SER A 258 -11.48 -23.34 8.25
N GLU A 259 -11.67 -22.54 9.29
CA GLU A 259 -12.45 -22.90 10.48
C GLU A 259 -13.92 -22.49 10.29
N CYS A 260 -14.16 -21.29 9.73
CA CYS A 260 -15.49 -20.90 9.29
C CYS A 260 -15.42 -19.84 8.18
N GLU A 261 -16.23 -19.97 7.13
CA GLU A 261 -16.23 -19.03 6.00
C GLU A 261 -16.91 -17.68 6.29
N SER A 262 -17.74 -17.65 7.33
CA SER A 262 -18.53 -16.53 7.82
C SER A 262 -17.85 -15.79 8.97
N ASN A 263 -16.51 -15.80 9.00
CA ASN A 263 -15.75 -14.97 9.94
C ASN A 263 -15.73 -13.48 9.54
N PRO A 264 -15.58 -12.56 10.51
CA PRO A 264 -15.61 -11.11 10.29
C PRO A 264 -14.72 -10.63 9.15
N VAL A 265 -13.46 -11.09 9.11
CA VAL A 265 -12.47 -10.67 8.09
C VAL A 265 -12.88 -11.18 6.70
N SER A 266 -13.27 -12.46 6.59
CA SER A 266 -13.67 -13.05 5.30
C SER A 266 -14.94 -12.42 4.74
N VAL A 267 -15.90 -12.09 5.61
CA VAL A 267 -17.15 -11.43 5.21
C VAL A 267 -16.91 -9.97 4.83
N PHE A 268 -16.05 -9.26 5.56
CA PHE A 268 -15.62 -7.92 5.21
C PHE A 268 -15.02 -7.88 3.80
N TRP A 269 -14.00 -8.70 3.52
CA TRP A 269 -13.34 -8.71 2.21
C TRP A 269 -14.28 -9.15 1.08
N LYS A 270 -15.17 -10.13 1.31
CA LYS A 270 -16.22 -10.48 0.31
C LYS A 270 -17.13 -9.28 0.02
N THR A 271 -17.50 -8.50 1.04
CA THR A 271 -18.40 -7.34 0.90
C THR A 271 -17.69 -6.18 0.20
N ALA A 272 -16.45 -5.89 0.59
CA ALA A 272 -15.61 -4.85 -0.02
C ALA A 272 -15.31 -5.16 -1.50
N SER A 273 -14.87 -6.39 -1.79
CA SER A 273 -14.60 -6.88 -3.14
C SER A 273 -15.84 -6.82 -4.05
N LYS A 274 -17.02 -7.17 -3.52
CA LYS A 274 -18.28 -7.02 -4.25
C LYS A 274 -18.50 -5.56 -4.67
N ARG A 275 -18.42 -4.62 -3.73
CA ARG A 275 -18.66 -3.20 -4.02
C ARG A 275 -17.61 -2.61 -4.96
N PHE A 276 -16.35 -3.01 -4.83
CA PHE A 276 -15.29 -2.60 -5.73
C PHE A 276 -15.56 -3.06 -7.17
N ALA A 277 -16.00 -4.32 -7.35
CA ALA A 277 -16.41 -4.84 -8.66
C ALA A 277 -17.65 -4.14 -9.25
N GLU A 278 -18.65 -3.81 -8.43
CA GLU A 278 -19.85 -3.07 -8.87
C GLU A 278 -19.53 -1.62 -9.31
N ALA A 279 -18.50 -1.03 -8.71
CA ALA A 279 -18.04 0.32 -8.99
C ALA A 279 -17.09 0.41 -10.20
N ALA A 280 -16.40 -0.68 -10.55
CA ALA A 280 -15.45 -0.71 -11.65
C ALA A 280 -16.09 -0.34 -13.00
N CYS A 281 -15.35 0.41 -13.83
CA CYS A 281 -15.80 0.89 -15.13
C CYS A 281 -14.63 1.15 -16.08
N GLY A 282 -14.92 1.15 -17.38
CA GLY A 282 -13.92 1.27 -18.44
C GLY A 282 -13.09 -0.01 -18.58
N VAL A 283 -11.79 0.14 -18.84
CA VAL A 283 -10.85 -0.98 -18.90
C VAL A 283 -10.50 -1.41 -17.49
N VAL A 284 -10.65 -2.70 -17.18
CA VAL A 284 -10.34 -3.29 -15.88
C VAL A 284 -9.15 -4.24 -16.03
N GLN A 285 -8.16 -4.11 -15.15
CA GLN A 285 -6.99 -4.97 -15.13
C GLN A 285 -7.14 -6.08 -14.10
N VAL A 286 -6.59 -7.26 -14.40
CA VAL A 286 -6.54 -8.40 -13.48
C VAL A 286 -5.14 -8.99 -13.48
N MET A 287 -4.44 -8.91 -12.36
CA MET A 287 -3.12 -9.54 -12.20
C MET A 287 -3.25 -10.93 -11.58
N LEU A 288 -2.81 -11.97 -12.28
CA LEU A 288 -2.85 -13.36 -11.83
C LEU A 288 -1.46 -13.95 -11.74
N ASN A 289 -1.27 -14.98 -10.91
CA ASN A 289 0.02 -15.66 -10.75
C ASN A 289 0.08 -16.93 -11.61
N GLY A 290 0.87 -16.91 -12.69
CA GLY A 290 1.10 -18.02 -13.60
C GLY A 290 2.11 -19.06 -13.10
N SER A 291 2.81 -18.79 -11.99
CA SER A 291 3.78 -19.70 -11.37
C SER A 291 3.15 -20.67 -10.34
N ILE A 292 1.81 -20.67 -10.22
CA ILE A 292 1.11 -21.60 -9.34
C ILE A 292 0.79 -22.90 -10.09
N GLU A 293 1.39 -24.02 -9.66
CA GLU A 293 1.17 -25.34 -10.27
C GLU A 293 -0.31 -25.76 -10.33
N ALA A 294 -1.09 -25.40 -9.31
CA ALA A 294 -2.53 -25.70 -9.25
C ALA A 294 -3.40 -24.80 -10.16
N GLY A 295 -2.78 -23.90 -10.93
CA GLY A 295 -3.44 -22.91 -11.79
C GLY A 295 -3.63 -21.54 -11.13
N ALA A 296 -3.59 -20.52 -11.97
CA ALA A 296 -3.70 -19.10 -11.72
C ALA A 296 -5.13 -18.66 -11.37
N PHE A 297 -6.15 -19.33 -11.92
CA PHE A 297 -7.55 -19.04 -11.64
C PHE A 297 -8.25 -20.15 -10.84
N ARG A 298 -8.94 -19.75 -9.77
CA ARG A 298 -9.78 -20.64 -8.94
C ARG A 298 -11.17 -20.05 -8.79
N SER A 299 -12.21 -20.80 -9.17
CA SER A 299 -13.60 -20.34 -9.03
C SER A 299 -14.05 -20.12 -7.58
N SER A 300 -13.32 -20.64 -6.58
CA SER A 300 -13.60 -20.46 -5.15
C SER A 300 -12.82 -19.30 -4.49
N SER A 301 -11.93 -18.62 -5.22
CA SER A 301 -11.25 -17.42 -4.72
C SER A 301 -12.23 -16.24 -4.64
N ILE A 302 -11.91 -15.18 -3.89
CA ILE A 302 -12.74 -13.97 -3.85
C ILE A 302 -12.89 -13.37 -5.24
N PHE A 303 -11.78 -13.28 -6.00
CA PHE A 303 -11.83 -12.87 -7.40
C PHE A 303 -12.80 -13.72 -8.22
N GLY A 304 -12.69 -15.05 -8.13
CA GLY A 304 -13.50 -15.96 -8.94
C GLY A 304 -14.96 -16.07 -8.52
N SER A 305 -15.28 -16.02 -7.23
CA SER A 305 -16.64 -16.24 -6.72
C SER A 305 -17.41 -14.95 -6.45
N ILE A 306 -16.72 -13.82 -6.23
CA ILE A 306 -17.32 -12.54 -5.89
C ILE A 306 -17.06 -11.52 -7.00
N GLU A 307 -15.80 -11.14 -7.22
CA GLU A 307 -15.48 -9.96 -8.03
C GLU A 307 -15.91 -10.15 -9.48
N VAL A 308 -15.50 -11.27 -10.09
CA VAL A 308 -15.95 -11.64 -11.44
C VAL A 308 -17.47 -11.54 -11.52
N PHE A 309 -18.21 -12.11 -10.54
CA PHE A 309 -19.68 -12.13 -10.47
C PHE A 309 -20.37 -10.79 -10.26
N ASN A 310 -19.65 -9.74 -9.85
CA ASN A 310 -20.22 -8.43 -9.61
C ASN A 310 -19.73 -7.33 -10.59
N LEU A 311 -18.85 -7.67 -11.54
CA LEU A 311 -18.53 -6.77 -12.66
C LEU A 311 -19.77 -6.51 -13.54
N ASN A 312 -19.94 -5.26 -13.96
CA ASN A 312 -21.08 -4.83 -14.77
C ASN A 312 -20.70 -4.70 -16.26
N PRO A 313 -21.26 -5.52 -17.17
CA PRO A 313 -20.93 -5.49 -18.60
C PRO A 313 -21.35 -4.20 -19.32
N ASN A 314 -22.23 -3.40 -18.73
CA ASN A 314 -22.60 -2.10 -19.30
C ASN A 314 -21.63 -0.97 -18.90
N LYS A 315 -20.78 -1.19 -17.89
CA LYS A 315 -19.80 -0.20 -17.39
C LYS A 315 -18.37 -0.56 -17.76
N VAL A 316 -18.04 -1.86 -17.80
CA VAL A 316 -16.70 -2.36 -18.10
C VAL A 316 -16.60 -2.63 -19.60
N SER A 317 -15.68 -1.93 -20.27
CA SER A 317 -15.49 -2.05 -21.72
C SER A 317 -14.60 -3.22 -22.11
N GLU A 318 -13.61 -3.54 -21.27
CA GLU A 318 -12.62 -4.60 -21.53
C GLU A 318 -12.02 -5.09 -20.20
N ILE A 319 -11.73 -6.38 -20.13
CA ILE A 319 -10.96 -7.00 -19.03
C ILE A 319 -9.60 -7.42 -19.57
N GLN A 320 -8.52 -6.85 -19.01
CA GLN A 320 -7.15 -7.13 -19.38
C GLN A 320 -6.50 -8.01 -18.31
N ILE A 321 -6.21 -9.25 -18.68
CA ILE A 321 -5.55 -10.21 -17.78
C ILE A 321 -4.04 -10.11 -17.96
N TRP A 322 -3.33 -9.81 -16.88
CA TRP A 322 -1.87 -9.87 -16.81
C TRP A 322 -1.47 -11.11 -16.04
N LEU A 323 -1.01 -12.15 -16.75
CA LEU A 323 -0.55 -13.37 -16.13
C LEU A 323 0.95 -13.26 -15.84
N MET A 324 1.28 -13.00 -14.58
CA MET A 324 2.64 -12.75 -14.15
C MET A 324 3.28 -14.03 -13.63
N HIS A 325 4.51 -14.29 -14.05
CA HIS A 325 5.33 -15.37 -13.53
C HIS A 325 6.45 -14.84 -12.65
N ASP A 326 6.83 -15.61 -11.64
CA ASP A 326 7.97 -15.30 -10.81
C ASP A 326 9.26 -15.42 -11.64
N ILE A 327 10.19 -14.49 -11.47
CA ILE A 327 11.49 -14.51 -12.17
C ILE A 327 12.29 -15.73 -11.71
N GLY A 328 12.63 -16.61 -12.66
CA GLY A 328 13.27 -17.90 -12.36
C GLY A 328 12.32 -18.94 -11.75
N GLY A 329 11.05 -18.61 -11.59
CA GLY A 329 10.01 -19.51 -11.10
C GLY A 329 9.41 -20.40 -12.20
N PRO A 330 8.59 -21.39 -11.80
CA PRO A 330 7.92 -22.27 -12.77
C PRO A 330 6.97 -21.46 -13.65
N GLN A 331 6.92 -21.82 -14.94
CA GLN A 331 5.94 -21.30 -15.90
C GLN A 331 4.75 -22.26 -15.94
N SER A 332 4.01 -22.36 -14.83
CA SER A 332 2.98 -23.38 -14.63
C SER A 332 1.74 -23.17 -15.49
N GLU A 333 1.48 -21.94 -15.92
CA GLU A 333 0.35 -21.60 -16.77
C GLU A 333 0.75 -20.59 -17.86
N SER A 334 -0.16 -20.32 -18.78
CA SER A 334 -0.03 -19.24 -19.76
C SER A 334 -1.42 -18.68 -20.07
N CYS A 335 -1.50 -17.60 -20.85
CA CYS A 335 -2.78 -17.08 -21.36
C CYS A 335 -3.59 -18.10 -22.19
N SER A 336 -2.96 -19.19 -22.63
CA SER A 336 -3.59 -20.33 -23.31
C SER A 336 -3.87 -21.53 -22.39
N GLY A 337 -3.46 -21.45 -21.12
CA GLY A 337 -3.59 -22.50 -20.11
C GLY A 337 -5.01 -22.74 -19.63
N HIS A 338 -5.25 -23.93 -19.06
CA HIS A 338 -6.59 -24.45 -18.78
C HIS A 338 -7.41 -23.58 -17.80
N SER A 339 -6.81 -23.08 -16.71
CA SER A 339 -7.54 -22.27 -15.73
C SER A 339 -7.84 -20.87 -16.28
N ILE A 340 -6.95 -20.29 -17.09
CA ILE A 340 -7.20 -19.02 -17.79
C ILE A 340 -8.27 -19.16 -18.86
N GLN A 341 -8.28 -20.25 -19.64
CA GLN A 341 -9.36 -20.52 -20.59
C GLN A 341 -10.71 -20.68 -19.89
N ARG A 342 -10.74 -21.31 -18.71
CA ARG A 342 -11.95 -21.38 -17.88
C ARG A 342 -12.41 -19.99 -17.44
N LEU A 343 -11.50 -19.11 -17.01
CA LEU A 343 -11.83 -17.73 -16.66
C LEU A 343 -12.39 -16.96 -17.87
N LYS A 344 -11.71 -17.02 -19.03
CA LYS A 344 -12.14 -16.38 -20.27
C LYS A 344 -13.57 -16.80 -20.64
N ARG A 345 -13.87 -18.10 -20.61
CA ARG A 345 -15.23 -18.59 -20.86
C ARG A 345 -16.28 -18.00 -19.90
N ILE A 346 -15.99 -17.92 -18.60
CA ILE A 346 -16.90 -17.31 -17.61
C ILE A 346 -17.15 -15.83 -17.91
N LEU A 347 -16.13 -15.10 -18.37
CA LEU A 347 -16.23 -13.69 -18.71
C LEU A 347 -16.94 -13.48 -20.06
N GLU A 348 -16.67 -14.32 -21.06
CA GLU A 348 -17.32 -14.30 -22.37
C GLU A 348 -18.82 -14.62 -22.28
N GLU A 349 -19.21 -15.62 -21.46
CA GLU A 349 -20.61 -15.94 -21.15
C GLU A 349 -21.38 -14.75 -20.54
N ARG A 350 -20.65 -13.70 -20.13
CA ARG A 350 -21.18 -12.49 -19.51
C ARG A 350 -20.97 -11.24 -20.37
N ASN A 351 -20.63 -11.43 -21.64
CA ASN A 351 -20.47 -10.39 -22.65
C ASN A 351 -19.31 -9.41 -22.37
N PHE A 352 -18.25 -9.86 -21.68
CA PHE A 352 -17.03 -9.06 -21.59
C PHE A 352 -16.12 -9.30 -22.79
N THR A 353 -15.45 -8.25 -23.23
CA THR A 353 -14.28 -8.36 -24.12
C THR A 353 -13.07 -8.62 -23.24
N ILE A 354 -12.26 -9.63 -23.57
CA ILE A 354 -11.12 -10.04 -22.75
C ILE A 354 -9.84 -10.07 -23.57
N THR A 355 -8.77 -9.50 -23.02
CA THR A 355 -7.40 -9.69 -23.50
C THR A 355 -6.56 -10.35 -22.41
N CYS A 356 -5.49 -11.03 -22.81
CA CYS A 356 -4.58 -11.68 -21.86
C CYS A 356 -3.15 -11.54 -22.38
N GLU A 357 -2.27 -11.10 -21.50
CA GLU A 357 -0.85 -10.95 -21.77
C GLU A 357 -0.04 -11.71 -20.72
N ASP A 358 0.84 -12.60 -21.19
CA ASP A 358 1.82 -13.26 -20.35
C ASP A 358 2.97 -12.29 -20.06
N ASN A 359 3.30 -12.12 -18.77
CA ASN A 359 4.40 -11.29 -18.30
C ASN A 359 4.36 -9.83 -18.80
N TYR A 360 3.23 -9.14 -18.56
CA TYR A 360 3.05 -7.74 -18.93
C TYR A 360 4.27 -6.90 -18.57
N ARG A 361 4.91 -6.32 -19.60
CA ARG A 361 6.31 -5.88 -19.51
C ARG A 361 6.56 -4.85 -18.38
N PRO A 362 5.74 -3.81 -18.18
CA PRO A 362 5.94 -2.86 -17.08
C PRO A 362 5.96 -3.52 -15.69
N VAL A 363 5.12 -4.52 -15.46
CA VAL A 363 5.08 -5.26 -14.19
C VAL A 363 6.27 -6.22 -14.09
N GLN A 364 6.64 -6.88 -15.19
CA GLN A 364 7.81 -7.76 -15.22
C GLN A 364 9.11 -6.99 -14.90
N LEU A 365 9.26 -5.78 -15.43
CA LEU A 365 10.40 -4.90 -15.11
C LEU A 365 10.49 -4.60 -13.61
N LEU A 366 9.35 -4.47 -12.94
CA LEU A 366 9.31 -4.28 -11.49
C LEU A 366 9.73 -5.54 -10.71
N GLN A 367 9.41 -6.74 -11.21
CA GLN A 367 9.91 -7.99 -10.61
C GLN A 367 11.44 -8.11 -10.77
N CYS A 368 11.96 -7.63 -11.89
CA CYS A 368 13.38 -7.69 -12.23
C CYS A 368 14.30 -6.84 -11.36
N VAL A 369 13.76 -5.89 -10.61
CA VAL A 369 14.51 -5.08 -9.65
C VAL A 369 15.28 -5.94 -8.65
N ARG A 370 14.71 -7.07 -8.20
CA ARG A 370 15.36 -7.97 -7.25
C ARG A 370 16.38 -8.92 -7.90
N ASN A 371 16.22 -9.20 -9.20
CA ASN A 371 17.02 -10.18 -9.93
C ASN A 371 17.45 -9.63 -11.31
N PRO A 372 18.23 -8.52 -11.35
CA PRO A 372 18.51 -7.79 -12.59
C PRO A 372 19.30 -8.63 -13.61
N ASP A 373 20.15 -9.54 -13.15
CA ASP A 373 21.00 -10.37 -13.99
C ASP A 373 20.28 -11.63 -14.55
N HIS A 374 19.05 -11.89 -14.11
CA HIS A 374 18.28 -13.02 -14.60
C HIS A 374 17.99 -12.84 -16.11
N GLN A 375 17.96 -13.94 -16.86
CA GLN A 375 17.79 -13.90 -18.32
C GLN A 375 16.49 -13.20 -18.73
N ASP A 376 15.40 -13.42 -17.98
CA ASP A 376 14.09 -12.79 -18.21
C ASP A 376 14.08 -11.26 -17.96
N CYS A 377 15.12 -10.75 -17.31
CA CYS A 377 15.25 -9.36 -16.90
C CYS A 377 16.14 -8.52 -17.82
N ARG A 378 16.70 -9.14 -18.87
CA ARG A 378 17.49 -8.41 -19.86
C ARG A 378 16.63 -7.37 -20.57
N LEU A 379 17.06 -6.11 -20.50
CA LEU A 379 16.34 -4.97 -21.07
C LEU A 379 16.44 -4.90 -22.60
N CYS A 380 17.45 -5.55 -23.18
CA CYS A 380 17.68 -5.67 -24.61
C CYS A 380 18.10 -7.10 -24.96
N PRO A 381 17.57 -7.73 -26.02
CA PRO A 381 18.25 -8.84 -26.65
C PRO A 381 19.60 -8.30 -27.13
N SER A 382 20.71 -8.99 -26.82
CA SER A 382 22.01 -8.67 -27.39
C SER A 382 21.86 -8.72 -28.91
N SER A 383 21.77 -7.56 -29.55
CA SER A 383 21.78 -7.46 -31.00
C SER A 383 23.17 -7.89 -31.46
N MET A 384 23.22 -9.12 -31.97
CA MET A 384 24.24 -9.65 -32.88
C MET A 384 25.70 -9.47 -32.44
N GLU A 385 26.23 -10.46 -31.72
CA GLU A 385 27.55 -10.98 -32.10
C GLU A 385 27.36 -11.68 -33.46
N THR A 386 27.60 -10.95 -34.55
CA THR A 386 27.85 -11.59 -35.85
C THR A 386 29.30 -12.12 -35.90
N PRO A 387 29.54 -13.24 -36.59
CA PRO A 387 30.77 -14.05 -36.47
C PRO A 387 32.06 -13.37 -36.89
#